data_AF-A0A1V1NUT5-F1
#
_entry.id   AF-A0A1V1NUT5-F1
#
_cell.length_a   1.000
_cell.length_b   1.000
_cell.length_c   1.000
_cell.angle_alpha   90.00
_cell.angle_beta   90.00
_cell.angle_gamma   90.00
#
_symmetry.space_group_name_H-M   'P 1'
#
loop_
_entity.id
_entity.type
_entity.pdbx_description
1 polymer ?
#
loop_
_entity_poly.entity_id
_entity_poly.type
_entity_poly.pdbx_seq_one_letter_code
_entity_poly.pdbx_strand_id
1 'polypeptide(L)'
;MPEKIMPIEECLEYEEFTDRVELLRDLENWIKNIRYKRSSSTSIISPRRLGKTVLLERLVNTVFFKPEYRVAPIYFSMGCEEITLKDFINQYALTFFRQYISYCLQDAGLYQDKTISLSSLLKIETENEDVHVAQRKIRDFLIQYETQNFESDIPH
;
A
#
# COMPACT_ATOMS: atom_id res chain seq x y z
N MET A 1 18.26 -0.24 20.43
CA MET A 1 17.20 0.66 19.92
C MET A 1 15.90 -0.14 19.96
N PRO A 2 14.75 0.42 20.37
CA PRO A 2 13.52 -0.36 20.34
C PRO A 2 13.27 -0.83 18.91
N GLU A 3 12.94 -2.11 18.73
CA GLU A 3 12.60 -2.68 17.43
C GLU A 3 11.43 -1.89 16.84
N LYS A 4 11.72 -1.10 15.81
CA LYS A 4 10.72 -0.30 15.13
C LYS A 4 9.96 -1.24 14.19
N ILE A 5 8.66 -1.39 14.41
CA ILE A 5 7.79 -2.15 13.51
C ILE A 5 7.83 -1.49 12.14
N MET A 6 8.22 -2.24 11.11
CA MET A 6 8.24 -1.78 9.73
C MET A 6 6.87 -2.00 9.06
N PRO A 7 6.43 -1.11 8.16
CA PRO A 7 5.23 -1.32 7.36
C PRO A 7 5.28 -2.58 6.50
N ILE A 8 6.46 -2.87 5.92
CA ILE A 8 6.72 -4.10 5.18
C ILE A 8 7.96 -4.77 5.76
N GLU A 9 7.86 -6.07 6.00
CA GLU A 9 8.99 -6.93 6.29
C GLU A 9 9.88 -7.06 5.05
N GLU A 10 11.09 -6.51 5.13
CA GLU A 10 12.04 -6.54 4.01
C GLU A 10 12.70 -7.92 3.92
N CYS A 11 12.83 -8.46 2.71
CA CYS A 11 13.49 -9.75 2.49
C CYS A 11 15.03 -9.69 2.52
N LEU A 12 15.64 -8.50 2.67
CA LEU A 12 17.09 -8.29 2.67
C LEU A 12 17.47 -7.32 3.78
N GLU A 13 18.60 -7.62 4.45
CA GLU A 13 19.17 -6.77 5.49
C GLU A 13 19.67 -5.43 4.92
N TYR A 14 19.87 -4.43 5.79
CA TYR A 14 20.23 -3.09 5.35
C TYR A 14 21.60 -3.04 4.66
N GLU A 15 22.58 -3.72 5.25
CA GLU A 15 23.98 -3.75 4.83
C GLU A 15 24.19 -4.44 3.49
N GLU A 16 23.23 -5.26 3.04
CA GLU A 16 23.30 -6.01 1.78
C GLU A 16 22.80 -5.20 0.57
N PHE A 17 22.32 -3.97 0.78
CA PHE A 17 21.73 -3.11 -0.25
C PHE A 17 22.70 -2.04 -0.80
N THR A 18 23.87 -2.47 -1.28
CA THR A 18 24.96 -1.53 -1.62
C THR A 18 24.88 -0.94 -3.03
N ASP A 19 24.34 -1.68 -4.02
CA ASP A 19 24.40 -1.30 -5.45
C ASP A 19 23.15 -0.57 -5.99
N ARG A 20 22.22 -0.18 -5.10
CA ARG A 20 20.89 0.34 -5.47
C ARG A 20 20.56 1.68 -4.80
N VAL A 21 21.53 2.28 -4.12
CA VAL A 21 21.34 3.53 -3.35
C VAL A 21 20.96 4.70 -4.26
N GLU A 22 21.62 4.86 -5.41
CA GLU A 22 21.29 5.93 -6.37
C GLU A 22 19.88 5.76 -6.95
N LEU A 23 19.50 4.54 -7.32
CA LEU A 23 18.15 4.25 -7.80
C LEU A 23 17.08 4.55 -6.73
N LEU A 24 17.36 4.23 -5.47
CA LEU A 24 16.46 4.55 -4.36
C LEU A 24 16.34 6.07 -4.17
N ARG A 25 17.43 6.82 -4.30
CA ARG A 25 17.43 8.31 -4.25
C ARG A 25 16.62 8.91 -5.39
N ASP A 26 16.76 8.38 -6.60
CA ASP A 26 15.97 8.82 -7.77
C ASP A 26 14.48 8.58 -7.56
N LEU A 27 14.12 7.39 -7.06
CA LEU A 27 12.74 7.06 -6.71
C LEU A 27 12.20 7.95 -5.59
N GLU A 28 13.01 8.28 -4.59
CA GLU A 28 12.62 9.20 -3.53
C GLU A 28 12.38 10.63 -4.07
N ASN A 29 13.23 11.12 -4.97
CA ASN A 29 13.03 12.39 -5.65
C ASN A 29 11.77 12.38 -6.52
N TRP A 30 11.52 11.26 -7.21
CA TRP A 30 10.27 11.04 -7.94
C TRP A 30 9.06 11.12 -7.00
N ILE A 31 9.10 10.55 -5.79
CA ILE A 31 8.01 10.63 -4.81
C ILE A 31 7.78 12.07 -4.34
N LYS A 32 8.82 12.81 -3.99
CA LYS A 32 8.70 14.22 -3.59
C LYS A 32 7.98 15.07 -4.63
N ASN A 33 8.14 14.73 -5.91
CA ASN A 33 7.52 15.43 -7.02
C ASN A 33 6.04 15.05 -7.26
N ILE A 34 5.54 13.95 -6.69
CA ILE A 34 4.13 13.51 -6.80
C ILE A 34 3.20 14.57 -6.22
N ARG A 35 3.54 15.11 -5.04
CA ARG A 35 2.77 16.18 -4.36
C ARG A 35 2.57 17.41 -5.27
N TYR A 36 3.54 17.71 -6.12
CA TYR A 36 3.48 18.85 -7.04
C TYR A 36 2.82 18.50 -8.39
N LYS A 37 2.27 17.28 -8.54
CA LYS A 37 1.74 16.73 -9.79
C LYS A 37 2.76 16.76 -10.94
N ARG A 38 4.05 16.64 -10.61
CA ARG A 38 5.18 16.69 -11.56
C ARG A 38 5.76 15.32 -11.88
N SER A 39 5.22 14.27 -11.27
CA SER A 39 5.67 12.89 -11.45
C SER A 39 4.72 12.13 -12.37
N SER A 40 5.27 11.48 -13.38
CA SER A 40 4.55 10.54 -14.24
C SER A 40 4.55 9.13 -13.65
N SER A 41 3.60 8.31 -14.10
CA SER A 41 3.60 6.86 -13.81
C SER A 41 4.92 6.24 -14.24
N THR A 42 5.53 5.48 -13.34
CA THR A 42 6.85 4.87 -13.55
C THR A 42 6.75 3.35 -13.42
N SER A 43 7.33 2.64 -14.38
CA SER A 43 7.38 1.17 -14.40
C SER A 43 8.82 0.70 -14.24
N ILE A 44 9.07 -0.19 -13.29
CA ILE A 44 10.40 -0.80 -13.08
C ILE A 44 10.37 -2.22 -13.66
N ILE A 45 10.98 -2.42 -14.83
CA ILE A 45 11.05 -3.71 -15.51
C ILE A 45 12.49 -4.25 -15.41
N SER A 46 12.67 -5.43 -14.80
CA SER A 46 13.92 -6.19 -14.94
C SER A 46 13.69 -7.70 -14.65
N PRO A 47 14.65 -8.60 -14.94
CA PRO A 47 14.51 -10.04 -14.68
C PRO A 47 14.15 -10.41 -13.23
N ARG A 48 13.56 -11.60 -13.02
CA ARG A 48 13.26 -12.13 -11.67
C ARG A 48 14.54 -12.24 -10.83
N ARG A 49 14.41 -12.10 -9.50
CA ARG A 49 15.52 -12.23 -8.51
C ARG A 49 16.62 -11.17 -8.58
N LEU A 50 16.36 -10.01 -9.20
CA LEU A 50 17.30 -8.86 -9.23
C LEU A 50 17.02 -7.79 -8.14
N GLY A 51 16.24 -8.13 -7.11
CA GLY A 51 15.99 -7.22 -5.97
C GLY A 51 15.00 -6.09 -6.21
N LYS A 52 14.15 -6.17 -7.26
CA LYS A 52 13.09 -5.16 -7.50
C LYS A 52 12.05 -5.12 -6.37
N THR A 53 11.67 -6.29 -5.85
CA THR A 53 10.73 -6.37 -4.74
C THR A 53 11.30 -5.65 -3.52
N VAL A 54 12.54 -5.98 -3.13
CA VAL A 54 13.23 -5.33 -2.01
C VAL A 54 13.39 -3.83 -2.20
N LEU A 55 13.69 -3.36 -3.42
CA LEU A 55 13.74 -1.92 -3.71
C LEU A 55 12.40 -1.23 -3.43
N LEU A 56 11.27 -1.84 -3.82
CA LEU A 56 9.93 -1.30 -3.59
C LEU A 56 9.54 -1.37 -2.11
N GLU A 57 9.84 -2.49 -1.44
CA GLU A 57 9.61 -2.67 0.00
C GLU A 57 10.35 -1.57 0.80
N ARG A 58 11.63 -1.37 0.49
CA ARG A 58 12.46 -0.34 1.13
C ARG A 58 11.96 1.07 0.82
N LEU A 59 11.50 1.33 -0.40
CA LEU A 59 10.91 2.61 -0.78
C LEU A 59 9.65 2.88 0.04
N VAL A 60 8.77 1.89 0.20
CA VAL A 60 7.55 2.01 1.01
C VAL A 60 7.90 2.29 2.46
N ASN A 61 8.81 1.52 3.06
CA ASN A 61 9.25 1.73 4.44
C ASN A 61 9.85 3.13 4.65
N THR A 62 10.65 3.59 3.68
CA THR A 62 11.27 4.92 3.72
C THR A 62 10.22 6.04 3.65
N VAL A 63 9.22 5.90 2.78
CA VAL A 63 8.21 6.94 2.51
C VAL A 63 7.16 6.99 3.61
N PHE A 64 6.81 5.84 4.17
CA PHE A 64 5.79 5.74 5.23
C PHE A 64 6.14 6.61 6.43
N PHE A 65 7.42 6.61 6.83
CA PHE A 65 7.94 7.40 7.94
C PHE A 65 8.33 8.83 7.57
N LYS A 66 7.97 9.31 6.38
CA LYS A 66 8.20 10.69 5.91
C LYS A 66 6.86 11.39 5.59
N PRO A 67 6.01 11.61 6.61
CA PRO A 67 4.69 12.22 6.40
C PRO A 67 4.77 13.62 5.76
N GLU A 68 5.90 14.31 5.88
CA GLU A 68 6.16 15.59 5.21
C GLU A 68 6.09 15.50 3.68
N TYR A 69 6.29 14.32 3.08
CA TYR A 69 6.13 14.12 1.64
C TYR A 69 4.66 14.22 1.22
N ARG A 70 3.73 13.97 2.15
CA ARG A 70 2.28 13.94 1.93
C ARG A 70 1.90 13.00 0.77
N VAL A 71 2.56 11.85 0.71
CA VAL A 71 2.32 10.77 -0.24
C VAL A 71 2.18 9.48 0.54
N ALA A 72 0.98 8.91 0.56
CA ALA A 72 0.73 7.62 1.20
C ALA A 72 1.31 6.48 0.32
N PRO A 73 2.27 5.68 0.82
CA PRO A 73 2.77 4.55 0.05
C PRO A 73 1.79 3.38 0.17
N ILE A 74 1.23 2.96 -0.97
CA ILE A 74 0.37 1.77 -1.05
C ILE A 74 1.14 0.67 -1.77
N TYR A 75 1.31 -0.47 -1.10
CA TYR A 75 1.96 -1.65 -1.62
C TYR A 75 0.94 -2.77 -1.79
N PHE A 76 0.71 -3.15 -3.05
CA PHE A 76 -0.16 -4.25 -3.42
C PHE A 76 0.64 -5.24 -4.27
N SER A 77 0.72 -6.49 -3.82
CA SER A 77 1.38 -7.57 -4.53
C SER A 77 0.32 -8.57 -5.00
N MET A 78 0.31 -8.84 -6.30
CA MET A 78 -0.58 -9.82 -6.92
C MET A 78 0.23 -11.06 -7.28
N GLY A 79 -0.25 -12.24 -6.86
CA GLY A 79 0.34 -13.53 -7.23
C GLY A 79 0.02 -13.93 -8.67
N CYS A 80 0.42 -15.15 -9.04
CA CYS A 80 0.02 -15.79 -10.30
C CYS A 80 -1.29 -16.59 -10.19
N GLU A 81 -1.99 -16.47 -9.07
CA GLU A 81 -3.23 -17.23 -8.82
C GLU A 81 -4.40 -16.63 -9.61
N GLU A 82 -5.28 -17.51 -10.10
CA GLU A 82 -6.54 -17.09 -10.70
C GLU A 82 -7.47 -16.59 -9.60
N ILE A 83 -7.80 -15.30 -9.64
CA ILE A 83 -8.75 -14.66 -8.73
C ILE A 83 -9.90 -14.08 -9.53
N THR A 84 -11.12 -14.14 -8.99
CA THR A 84 -12.25 -13.46 -9.63
C THR A 84 -12.05 -11.95 -9.55
N LEU A 85 -12.65 -11.20 -10.48
CA LEU A 85 -12.66 -9.74 -10.42
C LEU A 85 -13.23 -9.23 -9.09
N LYS A 86 -14.25 -9.91 -8.58
CA LYS A 86 -14.89 -9.59 -7.31
C LYS A 86 -13.91 -9.74 -6.14
N ASP A 87 -13.20 -10.86 -6.07
CA ASP A 87 -12.19 -11.09 -5.03
C ASP A 87 -11.04 -10.10 -5.13
N PHE A 88 -10.57 -9.80 -6.35
CA PHE A 88 -9.55 -8.78 -6.58
C PHE A 88 -9.96 -7.42 -6.05
N ILE A 89 -11.17 -6.95 -6.40
CA ILE A 89 -11.68 -5.65 -5.96
C ILE A 89 -11.73 -5.57 -4.44
N ASN A 90 -12.19 -6.63 -3.77
CA ASN A 90 -12.26 -6.68 -2.32
C ASN A 90 -10.87 -6.68 -1.67
N GLN A 91 -9.95 -7.52 -2.16
CA GLN A 91 -8.58 -7.59 -1.66
C GLN A 91 -7.83 -6.27 -1.85
N TYR A 92 -7.98 -5.64 -3.02
CA TYR A 92 -7.39 -4.35 -3.32
C TYR A 92 -7.96 -3.24 -2.44
N ALA A 93 -9.30 -3.16 -2.31
CA ALA A 93 -9.94 -2.16 -1.46
C ALA A 93 -9.50 -2.29 0.00
N LEU A 94 -9.50 -3.51 0.56
CA LEU A 94 -9.02 -3.77 1.91
C LEU A 94 -7.56 -3.33 2.09
N THR A 95 -6.68 -3.73 1.16
CA THR A 95 -5.25 -3.37 1.22
C THR A 95 -5.06 -1.86 1.16
N PHE A 96 -5.73 -1.20 0.22
CA PHE A 96 -5.67 0.25 0.04
C PHE A 96 -6.11 0.99 1.30
N PHE A 97 -7.31 0.69 1.82
CA PHE A 97 -7.85 1.40 2.98
C PHE A 97 -7.05 1.13 4.25
N ARG A 98 -6.61 -0.11 4.48
CA ARG A 98 -5.76 -0.46 5.61
C ARG A 98 -4.47 0.35 5.60
N GLN A 99 -3.74 0.32 4.47
CA GLN A 99 -2.44 0.99 4.35
C GLN A 99 -2.57 2.52 4.36
N TYR A 100 -3.64 3.06 3.78
CA TYR A 100 -3.92 4.49 3.84
C TYR A 100 -4.22 4.98 5.27
N ILE A 101 -5.13 4.30 5.99
CA ILE A 101 -5.46 4.64 7.39
C ILE A 101 -4.22 4.48 8.27
N SER A 102 -3.46 3.39 8.09
CA SER A 102 -2.19 3.18 8.75
C SER A 102 -1.21 4.34 8.52
N TYR A 103 -1.08 4.85 7.30
CA TYR A 103 -0.25 6.01 7.00
C TYR A 103 -0.75 7.28 7.68
N CYS A 104 -2.07 7.55 7.66
CA CYS A 104 -2.68 8.70 8.32
C CYS A 104 -2.46 8.69 9.85
N LEU A 105 -2.47 7.50 10.46
CA LEU A 105 -2.26 7.31 11.90
C LEU A 105 -0.79 7.07 12.27
N GLN A 106 0.09 6.92 11.28
CA GLN A 106 1.49 6.51 11.46
C GLN A 106 1.63 5.18 12.23
N ASP A 107 0.69 4.26 12.02
CA ASP A 107 0.65 2.93 12.66
C ASP A 107 1.17 1.86 11.69
N ALA A 108 2.47 1.56 11.77
CA ALA A 108 3.10 0.53 10.95
C ALA A 108 2.57 -0.89 11.23
N GLY A 109 2.07 -1.16 12.44
CA GLY A 109 1.48 -2.46 12.78
C GLY A 109 0.20 -2.70 11.99
N LEU A 110 -0.67 -1.69 11.91
CA LEU A 110 -1.87 -1.72 11.09
C LEU A 110 -1.55 -1.90 9.60
N TYR A 111 -0.41 -1.39 9.10
CA TYR A 111 -0.05 -1.48 7.68
C TYR A 111 0.03 -2.93 7.19
N GLN A 112 0.69 -3.77 8.00
CA GLN A 112 0.97 -5.18 7.68
C GLN A 112 -0.08 -6.15 8.20
N ASP A 113 -1.08 -5.70 8.96
CA ASP A 113 -2.13 -6.57 9.50
C ASP A 113 -3.02 -7.14 8.39
N LYS A 114 -2.72 -8.37 7.96
CA LYS A 114 -3.50 -9.09 6.93
C LYS A 114 -4.81 -9.66 7.46
N THR A 115 -5.04 -9.63 8.78
CA THR A 115 -6.22 -10.23 9.42
C THR A 115 -7.37 -9.24 9.58
N ILE A 116 -7.09 -7.94 9.51
CA ILE A 116 -8.11 -6.90 9.65
C ILE A 116 -9.10 -6.90 8.49
N SER A 117 -10.36 -6.59 8.79
CA SER A 117 -11.43 -6.45 7.80
C SER A 117 -11.80 -4.99 7.57
N LEU A 118 -12.49 -4.71 6.46
CA LEU A 118 -13.06 -3.38 6.18
C LEU A 118 -14.00 -2.91 7.31
N SER A 119 -14.80 -3.82 7.86
CA SER A 119 -15.69 -3.52 8.98
C SER A 119 -14.92 -3.17 10.26
N SER A 120 -13.75 -3.76 10.49
CA SER A 120 -12.88 -3.40 11.62
C SER A 120 -12.28 -2.01 11.44
N LEU A 121 -11.88 -1.63 10.22
CA LEU A 121 -11.37 -0.28 9.92
C LEU A 121 -12.40 0.83 10.21
N LEU A 122 -13.70 0.54 10.03
CA LEU A 122 -14.78 1.46 10.38
C LEU A 122 -14.92 1.72 11.88
N LYS A 123 -14.41 0.82 12.73
CA LYS A 123 -14.51 0.90 14.19
C LYS A 123 -13.33 1.61 14.84
N ILE A 124 -12.31 1.98 14.05
CA ILE A 124 -11.15 2.71 14.57
C ILE A 124 -11.62 4.11 14.99
N GLU A 125 -11.50 4.38 16.30
CA GLU A 125 -11.76 5.71 16.87
C GLU A 125 -10.51 6.58 16.69
N THR A 126 -10.70 7.78 16.14
CA THR A 126 -9.62 8.74 15.89
C THR A 126 -10.19 10.13 15.68
N GLU A 127 -9.36 11.15 15.86
CA GLU A 127 -9.67 12.56 15.53
C GLU A 127 -9.18 12.93 14.11
N ASN A 128 -8.53 12.00 13.39
CA ASN A 128 -7.96 12.27 12.08
C ASN A 128 -9.06 12.36 11.00
N GLU A 129 -9.23 13.55 10.42
CA GLU A 129 -10.24 13.83 9.40
C GLU A 129 -10.08 12.98 8.12
N ASP A 130 -8.84 12.71 7.68
CA ASP A 130 -8.57 11.87 6.51
C ASP A 130 -9.04 10.43 6.74
N VAL A 131 -8.90 9.93 7.97
CA VAL A 131 -9.43 8.61 8.36
C VAL A 131 -10.95 8.60 8.34
N HIS A 132 -11.62 9.65 8.80
CA HIS A 132 -13.08 9.75 8.69
C HIS A 132 -13.58 9.79 7.24
N VAL A 133 -12.83 10.43 6.34
CA VAL A 133 -13.10 10.39 4.90
C VAL A 133 -12.94 8.97 4.37
N ALA A 134 -11.84 8.29 4.70
CA ALA A 134 -11.62 6.90 4.31
C ALA A 134 -12.73 5.97 4.83
N GLN A 135 -13.14 6.10 6.09
CA GLN A 135 -14.24 5.32 6.69
C GLN A 135 -15.57 5.55 5.98
N ARG A 136 -15.84 6.77 5.51
CA ARG A 136 -17.02 7.03 4.68
C ARG A 136 -16.95 6.29 3.35
N LYS A 137 -15.79 6.32 2.69
CA LYS A 137 -15.56 5.59 1.43
C LYS A 137 -15.64 4.08 1.60
N ILE A 138 -15.18 3.54 2.72
CA ILE A 138 -15.36 2.12 3.06
C ILE A 138 -16.85 1.78 3.17
N ARG A 139 -17.66 2.60 3.85
CA ARG A 139 -19.11 2.39 3.94
C ARG A 139 -19.77 2.37 2.56
N ASP A 140 -19.45 3.35 1.73
CA ASP A 140 -19.98 3.43 0.36
C ASP A 140 -19.57 2.19 -0.47
N PHE A 141 -18.31 1.77 -0.34
CA PHE A 141 -17.77 0.59 -1.02
C PHE A 141 -18.50 -0.70 -0.59
N LEU A 142 -18.71 -0.92 0.71
CA LEU A 142 -19.38 -2.12 1.22
C LEU A 142 -20.82 -2.22 0.68
N ILE A 143 -21.56 -1.11 0.68
CA ILE A 143 -22.92 -1.06 0.12
C ILE A 143 -22.90 -1.44 -1.36
N GLN A 144 -21.97 -0.89 -2.14
CA GLN A 144 -21.85 -1.19 -3.56
C GLN A 144 -21.43 -2.63 -3.82
N TYR A 145 -20.48 -3.14 -3.06
CA TYR A 145 -19.93 -4.48 -3.21
C TYR A 145 -20.95 -5.58 -2.87
N GLU A 146 -21.85 -5.33 -1.91
CA GLU A 146 -22.95 -6.23 -1.55
C GLU A 146 -24.11 -6.16 -2.55
N THR A 147 -24.40 -4.99 -3.12
CA THR A 147 -25.52 -4.79 -4.05
C THR A 147 -25.20 -5.20 -5.48
N GLN A 148 -23.94 -5.12 -5.90
CA GLN A 148 -23.50 -5.59 -7.20
C GLN A 148 -23.24 -7.11 -7.12
N ASN A 149 -24.22 -7.89 -7.56
CA ASN A 149 -23.94 -9.25 -8.03
C ASN A 149 -23.06 -9.13 -9.27
N PHE A 150 -21.74 -9.14 -9.08
CA PHE A 150 -20.78 -9.37 -10.15
C PHE A 150 -21.00 -10.81 -10.64
N GLU A 151 -22.04 -11.03 -11.45
CA GLU A 151 -22.22 -12.25 -12.23
C GLU A 151 -21.00 -12.37 -13.15
N SER A 152 -20.13 -13.29 -12.77
CA SER A 152 -18.91 -13.63 -13.47
C SER A 152 -19.25 -14.47 -14.69
N ASP A 153 -19.65 -13.83 -15.79
CA ASP A 153 -19.54 -14.42 -17.12
C ASP A 153 -18.36 -13.76 -17.84
N ILE A 154 -17.18 -14.38 -17.72
CA ILE A 154 -16.10 -14.20 -18.70
C ILE A 154 -16.20 -15.43 -19.61
N PRO A 155 -16.72 -15.32 -20.85
CA PRO A 155 -16.64 -16.42 -21.80
C PRO A 155 -15.16 -16.67 -22.12
N HIS A 156 -14.72 -17.91 -21.93
CA HIS A 156 -13.42 -18.40 -22.42
C HIS A 156 -13.34 -18.39 -23.94
#